data_AF-S7RH04-F1
#
_entry.id   AF-S7RH04-F1
#
_cell.length_a   1.000
_cell.length_b   1.000
_cell.length_c   1.000
_cell.angle_alpha   90.00
_cell.angle_beta   90.00
_cell.angle_gamma   90.00
#
_symmetry.space_group_name_H-M   'P 1'
#
loop_
_entity.id
_entity.type
_entity.pdbx_description
1 polymer ?
#
loop_
_entity_poly.entity_id
_entity_poly.type
_entity_poly.pdbx_seq_one_letter_code
_entity_poly.pdbx_strand_id
1 'polypeptide(L)'
;MAGIASTPQLTSSSSYNYYAPVALADGTTVSEEKNQQILLGQLSREERDETLRLAKAIRFSKTSVINSCRTWTRDLLKAMVERSLITVELFDKIDTKVPLKKRVTEV
;
A
#
# COMPACT_ATOMS: atom_id res chain seq x y z
N MET A 1 44.47 -31.61 2.16
CA MET A 1 43.12 -31.42 1.60
C MET A 1 42.54 -30.17 2.21
N ALA A 2 42.53 -29.06 1.46
CA ALA A 2 41.86 -27.81 1.85
C ALA A 2 41.18 -27.28 0.58
N GLY A 3 39.86 -27.46 0.49
CA GLY A 3 39.04 -26.96 -0.61
C GLY A 3 38.42 -25.63 -0.21
N ILE A 4 38.98 -24.53 -0.73
CA ILE A 4 38.37 -23.20 -0.65
C ILE A 4 37.21 -23.14 -1.65
N ALA A 5 35.99 -22.96 -1.14
CA ALA A 5 34.82 -22.75 -1.98
C ALA A 5 34.81 -21.30 -2.48
N SER A 6 35.30 -21.08 -3.70
CA SER A 6 35.18 -19.81 -4.41
C SER A 6 33.73 -19.62 -4.90
N THR A 7 32.99 -18.70 -4.30
CA THR A 7 31.69 -18.27 -4.83
C THR A 7 31.89 -17.45 -6.10
N PRO A 8 31.26 -17.79 -7.23
CA PRO A 8 31.41 -17.03 -8.47
C PRO A 8 30.75 -15.66 -8.34
N GLN A 9 31.57 -14.61 -8.35
CA GLN A 9 31.14 -13.23 -8.50
C GLN A 9 30.80 -13.03 -9.99
N LEU A 10 29.53 -12.84 -10.35
CA LEU A 10 29.16 -12.44 -11.72
C LEU A 10 29.60 -10.99 -11.93
N THR A 11 30.70 -10.76 -12.65
CA THR A 11 31.09 -9.43 -13.12
C THR A 11 30.34 -9.12 -14.41
N SER A 12 29.14 -8.56 -14.32
CA SER A 12 28.52 -7.85 -15.44
C SER A 12 28.71 -6.34 -15.23
N SER A 13 29.62 -5.74 -15.98
CA SER A 13 29.79 -4.30 -16.09
C SER A 13 28.57 -3.70 -16.80
N SER A 14 27.54 -3.34 -16.04
CA SER A 14 26.44 -2.51 -16.51
C SER A 14 26.11 -1.49 -15.44
N SER A 15 26.10 -0.22 -15.85
CA SER A 15 25.88 0.97 -15.03
C SER A 15 24.44 0.98 -14.48
N TYR A 16 24.19 0.22 -13.42
CA TYR A 16 23.00 0.40 -12.60
C TYR A 16 23.22 1.67 -11.77
N ASN A 17 22.63 2.79 -12.20
CA ASN A 17 22.41 3.90 -11.28
C ASN A 17 21.43 3.41 -10.20
N TYR A 18 22.00 2.87 -9.13
CA TYR A 18 21.27 2.39 -7.97
C TYR A 18 20.76 3.63 -7.22
N TYR A 19 19.57 4.10 -7.60
CA TYR A 19 18.81 5.05 -6.78
C TYR A 19 18.23 4.27 -5.61
N ALA A 20 19.06 4.00 -4.60
CA ALA A 20 18.53 3.64 -3.29
C ALA A 20 17.62 4.79 -2.86
N PRO A 21 16.33 4.56 -2.52
CA PRO A 21 15.61 5.56 -1.76
C PRO A 21 16.42 5.76 -0.48
N VAL A 22 17.03 6.93 -0.33
CA VAL A 22 17.64 7.37 0.93
C VAL A 22 16.48 7.70 1.86
N ALA A 23 15.73 6.67 2.26
CA ALA A 23 15.07 6.71 3.55
C ALA A 23 16.23 6.82 4.54
N LEU A 24 16.40 8.02 5.10
CA LEU A 24 17.30 8.20 6.22
C LEU A 24 16.85 7.18 7.27
N ALA A 25 17.67 6.16 7.48
CA ALA A 25 17.54 5.31 8.65
C ALA A 25 17.87 6.22 9.83
N ASP A 26 16.88 6.96 10.34
CA ASP A 26 17.03 7.86 11.47
C ASP A 26 17.28 7.12 12.80
N GLY A 27 17.61 5.82 12.75
CA GLY A 27 17.75 4.96 13.92
C GLY A 27 16.42 4.73 14.66
N THR A 28 15.34 5.40 14.26
CA THR A 28 14.00 5.08 14.67
C THR A 28 13.58 3.93 13.77
N THR A 29 13.69 2.70 14.28
CA THR A 29 12.73 1.69 13.86
C THR A 29 11.39 2.39 13.94
N VAL A 30 10.70 2.59 12.82
CA VAL A 30 9.35 3.15 12.82
C VAL A 30 8.56 2.11 13.60
N SER A 31 8.49 2.28 14.92
CA SER A 31 7.98 1.25 15.81
C SER A 31 6.57 0.98 15.33
N GLU A 32 6.31 -0.24 14.90
CA GLU A 32 4.98 -0.65 14.45
C GLU A 32 3.93 -0.34 15.51
N GLU A 33 4.36 -0.23 16.77
CA GLU A 33 3.57 0.17 17.93
C GLU A 33 2.98 1.59 17.84
N LYS A 34 3.60 2.51 17.07
CA LYS A 34 3.11 3.90 16.96
C LYS A 34 2.07 4.09 15.85
N ASN A 35 1.96 3.15 14.91
CA ASN A 35 1.08 3.27 13.75
C ASN A 35 -0.05 2.24 13.82
N GLN A 36 -1.28 2.68 13.57
CA GLN A 36 -2.40 1.75 13.50
C GLN A 36 -2.31 0.92 12.22
N GLN A 37 -1.94 -0.35 12.36
CA GLN A 37 -1.96 -1.33 11.27
C GLN A 37 -3.27 -2.10 11.28
N ILE A 38 -3.94 -2.19 10.13
CA ILE A 38 -5.15 -3.00 9.96
C ILE A 38 -4.90 -4.03 8.86
N LEU A 39 -4.92 -5.30 9.23
CA LEU A 39 -4.80 -6.41 8.28
C LEU A 39 -6.10 -6.56 7.50
N LEU A 40 -5.99 -6.52 6.17
CA LEU A 40 -7.13 -6.71 5.25
C LEU A 40 -7.46 -8.19 5.00
N GLY A 41 -6.63 -9.11 5.49
CA GLY A 41 -6.71 -10.54 5.24
C GLY A 41 -5.62 -11.02 4.29
N GLN A 42 -5.73 -12.28 3.86
CA GLN A 42 -4.85 -12.88 2.85
C GLN A 42 -5.51 -12.71 1.49
N LEU A 43 -4.87 -11.93 0.61
CA LEU A 43 -5.30 -11.77 -0.77
C LEU A 43 -4.41 -12.62 -1.67
N SER A 44 -5.03 -13.43 -2.52
CA SER A 44 -4.40 -14.11 -3.64
C SER A 44 -3.75 -13.12 -4.61
N ARG A 45 -2.98 -13.61 -5.57
CA ARG A 45 -2.34 -12.74 -6.55
C ARG A 45 -3.38 -12.03 -7.42
N GLU A 46 -4.41 -12.75 -7.82
CA GLU A 46 -5.50 -12.28 -8.67
C GLU A 46 -6.30 -11.19 -7.95
N GLU A 47 -6.59 -11.37 -6.66
CA GLU A 47 -7.29 -10.39 -5.83
C GLU A 47 -6.45 -9.12 -5.59
N ARG A 48 -5.13 -9.25 -5.47
CA ARG A 48 -4.22 -8.09 -5.40
C ARG A 48 -4.18 -7.33 -6.72
N ASP A 49 -4.12 -8.02 -7.85
CA ASP A 49 -4.14 -7.38 -9.16
C ASP A 49 -5.47 -6.65 -9.40
N GLU A 50 -6.59 -7.24 -8.96
CA GLU A 50 -7.89 -6.57 -9.00
C GLU A 50 -7.92 -5.34 -8.08
N THR A 51 -7.35 -5.44 -6.87
CA THR A 51 -7.21 -4.28 -5.96
C THR A 51 -6.42 -3.15 -6.62
N LEU A 52 -5.32 -3.46 -7.31
CA LEU A 52 -4.53 -2.47 -8.05
C LEU A 52 -5.32 -1.86 -9.21
N ARG A 53 -6.14 -2.66 -9.90
CA ARG A 53 -7.02 -2.18 -10.97
C ARG A 53 -8.07 -1.20 -10.44
N LEU A 54 -8.70 -1.53 -9.32
CA LEU A 54 -9.67 -0.66 -8.63
C LEU A 54 -8.99 0.64 -8.16
N ALA A 55 -7.82 0.55 -7.55
CA ALA A 55 -7.06 1.71 -7.09
C ALA A 55 -6.73 2.69 -8.22
N LYS A 56 -6.40 2.18 -9.42
CA LYS A 56 -6.15 3.02 -10.62
C LYS A 56 -7.43 3.65 -11.18
N ALA A 57 -8.58 2.98 -11.03
CA ALA A 57 -9.86 3.48 -11.54
C ALA A 57 -10.42 4.66 -10.71
N ILE A 58 -10.09 4.72 -9.41
CA ILE A 58 -10.61 5.76 -8.51
C ILE A 58 -9.83 7.06 -8.71
N ARG A 59 -10.53 8.10 -9.17
CA ARG A 59 -9.95 9.41 -9.40
C ARG A 59 -9.52 10.06 -8.08
N PHE A 60 -8.22 10.29 -7.95
CA PHE A 60 -7.64 11.13 -6.91
C PHE A 60 -7.29 12.49 -7.51
N SER A 61 -7.83 13.56 -6.93
CA SER A 61 -7.52 14.93 -7.33
C SER A 61 -6.59 15.55 -6.30
N LYS A 62 -5.35 15.85 -6.69
CA LYS A 62 -4.35 16.50 -5.80
C LYS A 62 -4.72 17.94 -5.45
N THR A 63 -5.56 18.59 -6.27
CA THR A 63 -6.02 19.96 -6.06
C THR A 63 -7.25 20.04 -5.17
N SER A 64 -7.84 18.90 -4.80
CA SER A 64 -9.01 18.88 -3.93
C SER A 64 -8.65 19.25 -2.51
N VAL A 65 -9.32 20.29 -1.99
CA VAL A 65 -9.22 20.70 -0.59
C VAL A 65 -10.17 19.89 0.31
N ILE A 66 -11.21 19.29 -0.28
CA ILE A 66 -12.30 18.60 0.42
C ILE A 66 -12.06 17.09 0.43
N ASN A 67 -11.75 16.50 -0.73
CA ASN A 67 -11.57 15.07 -0.94
C ASN A 67 -10.09 14.69 -0.85
N SER A 68 -9.64 14.42 0.37
CA SER A 68 -8.25 14.02 0.63
C SER A 68 -7.99 12.53 0.38
N CYS A 69 -6.76 12.08 0.66
CA CYS A 69 -6.36 10.67 0.61
C CYS A 69 -7.29 9.75 1.40
N ARG A 70 -7.84 10.19 2.55
CA ARG A 70 -8.79 9.40 3.35
C ARG A 70 -10.09 9.10 2.59
N THR A 71 -10.52 10.03 1.77
CA THR A 71 -11.70 9.88 0.91
C THR A 71 -11.44 8.85 -0.18
N TRP A 72 -10.28 8.95 -0.83
CA TRP A 72 -9.84 7.97 -1.82
C TRP A 72 -9.72 6.57 -1.23
N THR A 73 -9.15 6.44 -0.03
CA THR A 73 -9.05 5.15 0.67
C THR A 73 -10.43 4.58 0.98
N ARG A 74 -11.40 5.42 1.38
CA ARG A 74 -12.78 4.98 1.59
C ARG A 74 -13.39 4.40 0.32
N ASP A 75 -13.23 5.09 -0.79
CA ASP A 75 -13.79 4.67 -2.08
C ASP A 75 -13.15 3.37 -2.55
N LEU A 76 -11.85 3.20 -2.33
CA LEU A 76 -11.15 1.95 -2.64
C LEU A 76 -11.69 0.79 -1.81
N LEU A 77 -11.79 0.95 -0.49
CA LEU A 77 -12.29 -0.10 0.38
C LEU A 77 -13.75 -0.45 0.06
N LYS A 78 -14.60 0.53 -0.29
CA LYS A 78 -15.95 0.26 -0.79
C LYS A 78 -15.95 -0.57 -2.08
N ALA A 79 -15.14 -0.18 -3.06
CA ALA A 79 -15.04 -0.93 -4.32
C ALA A 79 -14.50 -2.35 -4.08
N MET A 80 -13.62 -2.54 -3.09
CA MET A 80 -13.16 -3.86 -2.67
C MET A 80 -14.27 -4.70 -2.03
N VAL A 81 -15.16 -4.10 -1.23
CA VAL A 81 -16.36 -4.77 -0.69
C VAL A 81 -17.30 -5.19 -1.82
N GLU A 82 -17.57 -4.32 -2.79
CA GLU A 82 -18.44 -4.63 -3.95
C GLU A 82 -17.90 -5.79 -4.79
N ARG A 83 -16.58 -5.96 -4.83
CA ARG A 83 -15.89 -7.06 -5.49
C ARG A 83 -15.64 -8.27 -4.60
N SER A 84 -16.18 -8.28 -3.38
CA SER A 84 -16.01 -9.35 -2.38
C SER A 84 -14.55 -9.64 -2.01
N LEU A 85 -13.64 -8.67 -2.20
CA LEU A 85 -12.23 -8.77 -1.83
C LEU A 85 -12.01 -8.60 -0.32
N ILE A 86 -12.91 -7.86 0.33
CA ILE A 86 -13.00 -7.70 1.78
C ILE A 86 -14.46 -7.79 2.21
N THR A 87 -14.71 -8.16 3.45
CA THR A 87 -16.07 -8.24 3.98
C THR A 87 -16.60 -6.87 4.43
N VAL A 88 -17.93 -6.73 4.47
CA VAL A 88 -18.59 -5.50 4.95
C VAL A 88 -18.23 -5.22 6.41
N GLU A 89 -18.15 -6.27 7.24
CA GLU A 89 -17.82 -6.15 8.66
C GLU A 89 -16.40 -5.62 8.87
N LEU A 90 -15.46 -6.02 8.00
CA LEU A 90 -14.10 -5.51 8.03
C LEU A 90 -14.05 -4.03 7.62
N PHE A 91 -14.82 -3.66 6.59
CA PHE A 91 -14.96 -2.27 6.17
C PHE A 91 -15.52 -1.40 7.31
N ASP A 92 -16.59 -1.82 7.97
CA ASP A 92 -17.21 -1.09 9.07
C ASP A 92 -16.27 -0.95 10.28
N LYS A 93 -15.50 -2.01 10.56
CA LYS A 93 -14.46 -1.98 11.60
C LYS A 93 -13.35 -0.98 11.27
N ILE A 94 -12.95 -0.87 10.01
CA ILE A 94 -11.99 0.14 9.55
C ILE A 94 -12.60 1.54 9.65
N ASP A 95 -13.83 1.73 9.19
CA ASP A 95 -14.53 3.03 9.19
C ASP A 95 -14.76 3.57 10.61
N THR A 96 -14.97 2.67 11.57
CA THR A 96 -15.09 3.01 13.00
C THR A 96 -13.74 3.41 13.60
N LYS A 97 -12.66 2.72 13.24
CA LYS A 97 -11.32 2.96 13.80
C LYS A 97 -10.64 4.17 13.17
N VAL A 98 -10.83 4.37 11.88
CA VAL A 98 -10.28 5.47 11.11
C VAL A 98 -11.47 6.20 10.50
N PRO A 99 -11.78 7.44 10.90
CA PRO A 99 -12.90 8.18 10.32
C PRO A 99 -12.58 8.51 8.85
N LEU A 100 -12.99 7.61 7.95
CA LEU A 100 -12.79 7.74 6.52
C LEU A 100 -13.85 8.70 5.98
N LYS A 101 -13.42 9.87 5.52
CA LYS A 101 -14.34 10.88 4.96
C LYS A 101 -15.09 10.30 3.76
N LYS A 102 -16.41 10.53 3.72
CA LYS A 102 -17.23 10.25 2.54
C LYS A 102 -16.90 11.27 1.46
N ARG A 103 -16.88 10.85 0.19
CA ARG A 103 -16.68 11.76 -0.94
C ARG A 103 -17.82 12.76 -1.02
N VAL A 104 -17.46 14.03 -1.22
CA VAL A 104 -18.40 15.14 -1.39
C VAL A 104 -18.14 15.78 -2.74
N THR A 105 -19.20 16.27 -3.40
CA THR A 105 -19.08 17.06 -4.63
C THR A 105 -18.29 18.33 -4.33
N GLU A 106 -17.23 18.57 -5.11
CA GLU A 106 -16.48 19.81 -5.05
C GLU A 106 -17.30 20.92 -5.73
N VAL A 107 -17.43 22.07 -5.06
CA VAL A 107 -18.16 23.26 -5.53
C VAL A 107 -17.25 24.11 -6.41
#